data_AF-A0A1H9AJP1-F1
#
_entry.id   AF-A0A1H9AJP1-F1
#
_cell.length_a   1.000
_cell.length_b   1.000
_cell.length_c   1.000
_cell.angle_alpha   90.00
_cell.angle_beta   90.00
_cell.angle_gamma   90.00
#
_symmetry.space_group_name_H-M   'P 1'
#
loop_
_entity.id
_entity.type
_entity.pdbx_description
1 polymer ?
#
loop_
_entity_poly.entity_id
_entity_poly.type
_entity_poly.pdbx_seq_one_letter_code
_entity_poly.pdbx_strand_id
1 'polypeptide(L)'
;MELPRAWQRPDPLRGLDRISWAEVYDGRGGAGRVPRLLRDLVDPSGEVRQNALSQLAERLLTDDTVSEASFCAVPFLVELGASYKVAGDVRDRVIFLLAAMALAGKGFTEDGRRTHRRWNALGRELPRTAPDWLTQTRHAVAQGAPKIFEALASERVACLVALACAVPDKLPSFVHGLMTDMIDLPGEEMLADAAEIAVALLKGSPELLGVEVPKVLGEGLVRPAHQPREITAALMGYRFALVSAYGDEGAW
;
A
#
# COMPACT_ATOMS: atom_id res chain seq x y z
N MET A 1 2.11 27.25 -25.28
CA MET A 1 3.16 27.01 -24.26
C MET A 1 3.06 25.55 -23.87
N GLU A 2 4.01 24.71 -24.29
CA GLU A 2 4.00 23.30 -23.89
C GLU A 2 4.37 23.19 -22.41
N LEU A 3 3.59 22.43 -21.63
CA LEU A 3 3.90 22.18 -20.24
C LEU A 3 5.27 21.46 -20.13
N PRO A 4 6.08 21.70 -19.08
CA PRO A 4 7.34 20.97 -18.88
C PRO A 4 7.13 19.45 -18.88
N ARG A 5 8.11 18.64 -19.28
CA ARG A 5 7.96 17.16 -19.35
C ARG A 5 7.50 16.51 -18.05
N ALA A 6 7.92 17.05 -16.90
CA ALA A 6 7.43 16.61 -15.57
C ALA A 6 5.91 16.80 -15.39
N TRP A 7 5.30 17.69 -16.19
CA TRP A 7 3.90 18.10 -16.14
C TRP A 7 3.05 17.42 -17.24
N GLN A 8 3.69 16.82 -18.24
CA GLN A 8 3.09 16.02 -19.31
C GLN A 8 2.93 14.55 -18.91
N ARG A 9 2.50 14.28 -17.68
CA ARG A 9 2.15 12.91 -17.30
C ARG A 9 0.88 12.50 -18.07
N PRO A 10 0.84 11.27 -18.64
CA PRO A 10 -0.39 10.75 -19.21
C PRO A 10 -1.49 10.75 -18.14
N ASP A 11 -2.74 10.82 -18.59
CA ASP A 11 -3.90 10.66 -17.72
C ASP A 11 -3.70 9.44 -16.80
N PRO A 12 -3.79 9.59 -15.46
CA PRO A 12 -3.56 8.48 -14.53
C PRO A 12 -4.51 7.30 -14.74
N LEU A 13 -5.65 7.53 -15.41
CA LEU A 13 -6.64 6.49 -15.73
C LEU A 13 -6.55 6.02 -17.19
N ARG A 14 -5.45 6.34 -17.89
CA ARG A 14 -5.24 5.91 -19.28
C ARG A 14 -5.31 4.38 -19.39
N GLY A 15 -6.22 3.90 -20.23
CA GLY A 15 -6.39 2.48 -20.50
C GLY A 15 -7.31 1.75 -19.51
N LEU A 16 -7.96 2.47 -18.59
CA LEU A 16 -8.91 1.91 -17.64
C LEU A 16 -10.01 1.08 -18.32
N ASP A 17 -10.53 1.56 -19.46
CA ASP A 17 -11.60 0.89 -20.22
C ASP A 17 -11.13 -0.29 -21.08
N ARG A 18 -9.84 -0.62 -21.07
CA ARG A 18 -9.31 -1.81 -21.77
C ARG A 18 -9.48 -3.10 -20.99
N ILE A 19 -9.77 -2.99 -19.69
CA ILE A 19 -10.00 -4.13 -18.81
C ILE A 19 -11.51 -4.40 -18.79
N SER A 20 -11.90 -5.65 -19.00
CA SER A 20 -13.29 -6.11 -18.84
C SER A 20 -13.67 -6.19 -17.36
N TRP A 21 -13.80 -5.05 -16.68
CA TRP A 21 -14.00 -5.00 -15.23
C TRP A 21 -15.24 -5.77 -14.73
N ALA A 22 -16.26 -5.94 -15.57
CA ALA A 22 -17.42 -6.77 -15.22
C ALA A 22 -17.08 -8.26 -15.07
N GLU A 23 -16.02 -8.73 -15.74
CA GLU A 23 -15.52 -10.11 -15.71
C GLU A 23 -14.45 -10.33 -14.64
N VAL A 24 -13.81 -9.25 -14.16
CA VAL A 24 -12.79 -9.29 -13.11
C VAL A 24 -13.43 -9.50 -11.74
N TYR A 25 -12.90 -10.44 -10.95
CA TYR A 25 -13.44 -10.74 -9.62
C TYR A 25 -12.85 -9.84 -8.52
N ASP A 26 -13.70 -9.30 -7.64
CA ASP A 26 -13.29 -8.44 -6.52
C ASP A 26 -13.59 -8.98 -5.12
N GLY A 27 -13.94 -10.27 -5.00
CA GLY A 27 -14.34 -10.86 -3.73
C GLY A 27 -15.82 -10.73 -3.39
N ARG A 28 -16.57 -9.89 -4.12
CA ARG A 28 -18.04 -9.74 -4.00
C ARG A 28 -18.77 -10.04 -5.32
N GLY A 29 -18.05 -10.49 -6.34
CA GLY A 29 -18.55 -10.72 -7.70
C GLY A 29 -17.73 -9.93 -8.71
N GLY A 30 -18.36 -9.49 -9.80
CA GLY A 30 -17.72 -8.69 -10.84
C GLY A 30 -17.35 -7.28 -10.36
N ALA A 31 -16.18 -6.80 -10.78
CA ALA A 31 -15.57 -5.52 -10.41
C ALA A 31 -16.06 -4.34 -11.26
N GLY A 32 -17.23 -4.45 -11.91
CA GLY A 32 -17.75 -3.45 -12.86
C GLY A 32 -17.94 -2.03 -12.28
N ARG A 33 -17.93 -1.88 -10.94
CA ARG A 33 -17.97 -0.59 -10.26
C ARG A 33 -16.61 0.09 -10.13
N VAL A 34 -15.52 -0.67 -10.14
CA VAL A 34 -14.14 -0.15 -9.92
C VAL A 34 -13.78 0.99 -10.88
N PRO A 35 -14.10 0.95 -12.19
CA PRO A 35 -13.76 2.04 -13.11
C PRO A 35 -14.45 3.35 -12.78
N ARG A 36 -15.67 3.30 -12.24
CA ARG A 36 -16.37 4.50 -11.81
C ARG A 36 -15.71 5.06 -10.55
N LEU A 37 -15.46 4.22 -9.55
CA LEU A 37 -14.81 4.63 -8.31
C LEU A 37 -13.43 5.27 -8.57
N LEU A 38 -12.62 4.70 -9.46
CA LEU A 38 -11.33 5.27 -9.85
C LEU A 38 -11.44 6.64 -10.51
N ARG A 39 -12.51 6.90 -11.29
CA ARG A 39 -12.79 8.22 -11.87
C ARG A 39 -13.30 9.19 -10.81
N ASP A 40 -14.14 8.73 -9.91
CA ASP A 40 -14.71 9.54 -8.83
C ASP A 40 -13.60 10.01 -7.85
N LEU A 41 -12.43 9.34 -7.80
CA LEU A 41 -11.24 9.81 -7.06
C LEU A 41 -10.63 11.11 -7.60
N VAL A 42 -10.92 11.51 -8.84
CA VAL A 42 -10.43 12.78 -9.42
C VAL A 42 -11.55 13.82 -9.55
N ASP A 43 -12.70 13.58 -8.92
CA ASP A 43 -13.83 14.51 -8.92
C ASP A 43 -13.49 15.82 -8.17
N PRO A 44 -13.92 16.99 -8.66
CA PRO A 44 -13.71 18.26 -7.95
C PRO A 44 -14.31 18.27 -6.53
N SER A 45 -15.39 17.53 -6.27
CA SER A 45 -16.03 17.43 -4.96
C SER A 45 -15.26 16.52 -4.01
N GLY A 46 -14.82 17.07 -2.86
CA GLY A 46 -14.14 16.29 -1.82
C GLY A 46 -14.98 15.14 -1.25
N GLU A 47 -16.30 15.34 -1.13
CA GLU A 47 -17.22 14.31 -0.63
C GLU A 47 -17.31 13.12 -1.60
N VAL A 48 -17.35 13.39 -2.91
CA VAL A 48 -17.36 12.34 -3.95
C VAL A 48 -16.06 11.54 -3.87
N ARG A 49 -14.91 12.22 -3.77
CA ARG A 49 -13.61 11.56 -3.66
C ARG A 49 -13.49 10.69 -2.40
N GLN A 50 -13.92 11.21 -1.25
CA GLN A 50 -13.87 10.48 0.02
C GLN A 50 -14.75 9.21 -0.04
N ASN A 51 -16.00 9.34 -0.49
CA ASN A 51 -16.91 8.22 -0.64
C ASN A 51 -16.39 7.19 -1.66
N ALA A 52 -15.82 7.65 -2.77
CA ALA A 52 -15.22 6.79 -3.78
C ALA A 52 -14.03 6.01 -3.22
N LEU A 53 -13.20 6.65 -2.41
CA LEU A 53 -12.05 6.02 -1.78
C LEU A 53 -12.46 4.94 -0.78
N SER A 54 -13.38 5.21 0.15
CA SER A 54 -13.83 4.20 1.12
C SER A 54 -14.44 2.99 0.40
N GLN A 55 -15.28 3.22 -0.61
CA GLN A 55 -15.86 2.14 -1.42
C GLN A 55 -14.81 1.39 -2.24
N LEU A 56 -13.78 2.08 -2.74
CA LEU A 56 -12.71 1.44 -3.51
C LEU A 56 -11.85 0.57 -2.59
N ALA A 57 -11.43 1.08 -1.43
CA ALA A 57 -10.65 0.33 -0.44
C ALA A 57 -11.39 -0.94 0.00
N GLU A 58 -12.70 -0.83 0.27
CA GLU A 58 -13.55 -1.97 0.62
C GLU A 58 -13.59 -3.08 -0.44
N ARG A 59 -13.45 -2.74 -1.72
CA ARG A 59 -13.46 -3.72 -2.83
C ARG A 59 -12.07 -4.25 -3.15
N LEU A 60 -11.05 -3.42 -3.06
CA LEU A 60 -9.67 -3.82 -3.40
C LEU A 60 -8.96 -4.50 -2.22
N LEU A 61 -9.46 -4.37 -1.00
CA LEU A 61 -8.87 -4.96 0.19
C LEU A 61 -9.94 -5.40 1.22
N THR A 62 -10.91 -6.20 0.78
CA THR A 62 -11.98 -6.69 1.68
C THR A 62 -11.40 -7.58 2.78
N ASP A 63 -11.56 -7.21 4.06
CA ASP A 63 -11.05 -7.95 5.22
C ASP A 63 -9.56 -8.37 5.11
N ASP A 64 -8.72 -7.47 4.61
CA ASP A 64 -7.30 -7.72 4.32
C ASP A 64 -7.06 -8.80 3.25
N THR A 65 -8.00 -8.93 2.30
CA THR A 65 -7.96 -9.91 1.21
C THR A 65 -7.87 -9.22 -0.14
N VAL A 66 -6.80 -9.50 -0.90
CA VAL A 66 -6.65 -9.02 -2.28
C VAL A 66 -7.29 -9.98 -3.29
N SER A 67 -7.70 -9.44 -4.42
CA SER A 67 -8.38 -10.13 -5.51
C SER A 67 -7.71 -9.82 -6.85
N GLU A 68 -8.26 -10.37 -7.93
CA GLU A 68 -7.88 -9.98 -9.29
C GLU A 68 -8.08 -8.48 -9.51
N ALA A 69 -9.19 -7.91 -9.03
CA ALA A 69 -9.44 -6.48 -9.11
C ALA A 69 -8.36 -5.65 -8.41
N SER A 70 -7.86 -6.11 -7.26
CA SER A 70 -6.74 -5.47 -6.55
C SER A 70 -5.51 -5.39 -7.44
N PHE A 71 -5.11 -6.51 -8.04
CA PHE A 71 -3.98 -6.56 -8.96
C PHE A 71 -4.18 -5.64 -10.18
N CYS A 72 -5.34 -5.73 -10.83
CA CYS A 72 -5.67 -4.91 -12.00
C CYS A 72 -5.72 -3.39 -11.69
N ALA A 73 -6.07 -3.01 -10.47
CA ALA A 73 -6.13 -1.61 -10.05
C ALA A 73 -4.76 -0.97 -9.77
N VAL A 74 -3.74 -1.77 -9.43
CA VAL A 74 -2.42 -1.26 -9.02
C VAL A 74 -1.83 -0.23 -9.99
N PRO A 75 -1.79 -0.45 -11.32
CA PRO A 75 -1.19 0.53 -12.23
C PRO A 75 -1.85 1.90 -12.17
N PHE A 76 -3.19 1.95 -12.03
CA PHE A 76 -3.93 3.20 -11.95
C PHE A 76 -3.72 3.89 -10.60
N LEU A 77 -3.72 3.13 -9.51
CA LEU A 77 -3.44 3.65 -8.17
C LEU A 77 -2.01 4.23 -8.08
N VAL A 78 -1.03 3.59 -8.74
CA VAL A 78 0.35 4.10 -8.82
C VAL A 78 0.40 5.43 -9.55
N GLU A 79 -0.28 5.56 -10.69
CA GLU A 79 -0.33 6.84 -11.41
C GLU A 79 -1.07 7.92 -10.63
N LEU A 80 -2.17 7.57 -9.96
CA LEU A 80 -2.92 8.49 -9.09
C LEU A 80 -2.04 9.01 -7.94
N GLY A 81 -1.37 8.11 -7.21
CA GLY A 81 -0.49 8.45 -6.09
C GLY A 81 0.72 9.30 -6.52
N ALA A 82 1.24 9.07 -7.73
CA ALA A 82 2.39 9.81 -8.23
C ALA A 82 2.03 11.14 -8.93
N SER A 83 0.77 11.40 -9.25
CA SER A 83 0.35 12.54 -10.08
C SER A 83 0.08 13.79 -9.23
N TYR A 84 0.85 14.86 -9.44
CA TYR A 84 0.62 16.17 -8.78
C TYR A 84 -0.73 16.81 -9.12
N LYS A 85 -1.43 16.34 -10.18
CA LYS A 85 -2.76 16.82 -10.57
C LYS A 85 -3.89 16.23 -9.72
N VAL A 86 -3.59 15.15 -8.98
CA VAL A 86 -4.54 14.53 -8.05
C VAL A 86 -4.45 15.26 -6.71
N ALA A 87 -5.61 15.52 -6.12
CA ALA A 87 -5.71 16.20 -4.83
C ALA A 87 -4.92 15.45 -3.73
N GLY A 88 -4.21 16.18 -2.87
CA GLY A 88 -3.27 15.59 -1.91
C GLY A 88 -3.91 14.58 -0.97
N ASP A 89 -5.13 14.89 -0.50
CA ASP A 89 -5.98 14.03 0.34
C ASP A 89 -6.29 12.66 -0.29
N VAL A 90 -6.32 12.59 -1.63
CA VAL A 90 -6.52 11.35 -2.39
C VAL A 90 -5.20 10.64 -2.61
N ARG A 91 -4.16 11.37 -3.03
CA ARG A 91 -2.84 10.77 -3.33
C ARG A 91 -2.33 10.00 -2.12
N ASP A 92 -2.37 10.62 -0.95
CA ASP A 92 -1.85 10.05 0.28
C ASP A 92 -2.57 8.74 0.63
N ARG A 93 -3.91 8.77 0.56
CA ARG A 93 -4.73 7.59 0.88
C ARG A 93 -4.63 6.47 -0.16
N VAL A 94 -4.46 6.81 -1.43
CA VAL A 94 -4.17 5.82 -2.50
C VAL A 94 -2.81 5.16 -2.27
N ILE A 95 -1.81 5.90 -1.80
CA ILE A 95 -0.50 5.34 -1.45
C ILE A 95 -0.60 4.42 -0.22
N PHE A 96 -1.37 4.82 0.80
CA PHE A 96 -1.67 3.92 1.93
C PHE A 96 -2.39 2.65 1.48
N LEU A 97 -3.37 2.75 0.57
CA LEU A 97 -4.06 1.57 0.02
C LEU A 97 -3.09 0.66 -0.74
N LEU A 98 -2.18 1.21 -1.55
CA LEU A 98 -1.12 0.44 -2.21
C LEU A 98 -0.23 -0.31 -1.20
N ALA A 99 0.22 0.36 -0.15
CA ALA A 99 1.02 -0.24 0.91
C ALA A 99 0.25 -1.38 1.62
N ALA A 100 -1.02 -1.15 1.96
CA ALA A 100 -1.88 -2.14 2.59
C ALA A 100 -2.08 -3.37 1.68
N MET A 101 -2.36 -3.18 0.39
CA MET A 101 -2.49 -4.29 -0.57
C MET A 101 -1.19 -5.09 -0.74
N ALA A 102 -0.02 -4.44 -0.70
CA ALA A 102 1.27 -5.14 -0.76
C ALA A 102 1.56 -5.98 0.50
N LEU A 103 1.05 -5.53 1.65
CA LEU A 103 1.19 -6.18 2.95
C LEU A 103 0.13 -7.24 3.25
N ALA A 104 -0.95 -7.28 2.45
CA ALA A 104 -2.10 -8.15 2.67
C ALA A 104 -1.72 -9.59 3.06
N GLY A 105 -2.41 -10.11 4.08
CA GLY A 105 -2.21 -11.47 4.57
C GLY A 105 -2.99 -12.53 3.81
N LYS A 106 -3.99 -12.12 3.02
CA LYS A 106 -4.95 -13.01 2.36
C LYS A 106 -5.16 -12.65 0.90
N GLY A 107 -5.52 -13.65 0.10
CA GLY A 107 -5.93 -13.47 -1.29
C GLY A 107 -7.12 -14.35 -1.63
N PHE A 108 -7.87 -13.99 -2.66
CA PHE A 108 -8.87 -14.89 -3.23
C PHE A 108 -8.23 -15.94 -4.15
N THR A 109 -8.84 -17.11 -4.25
CA THR A 109 -8.55 -18.12 -5.29
C THR A 109 -9.53 -17.96 -6.45
N GLU A 110 -9.32 -18.72 -7.54
CA GLU A 110 -10.23 -18.76 -8.70
C GLU A 110 -11.68 -19.08 -8.27
N ASP A 111 -11.86 -20.06 -7.38
CA ASP A 111 -13.17 -20.46 -6.86
C ASP A 111 -13.80 -19.45 -5.86
N GLY A 112 -13.21 -18.27 -5.67
CA GLY A 112 -13.69 -17.26 -4.74
C GLY A 112 -13.44 -17.56 -3.25
N ARG A 113 -12.68 -18.61 -2.91
CA ARG A 113 -12.26 -18.92 -1.54
C ARG A 113 -11.09 -18.03 -1.11
N ARG A 114 -10.89 -17.87 0.21
CA ARG A 114 -9.73 -17.16 0.76
C ARG A 114 -8.56 -18.11 0.95
N THR A 115 -7.37 -17.67 0.55
CA THR A 115 -6.08 -18.28 0.86
C THR A 115 -5.26 -17.34 1.73
N HIS A 116 -4.38 -17.91 2.56
CA HIS A 116 -3.57 -17.16 3.52
C HIS A 116 -2.09 -17.34 3.23
N ARG A 117 -1.31 -16.31 3.57
CA ARG A 117 0.15 -16.46 3.66
C ARG A 117 0.47 -17.47 4.77
N ARG A 118 1.38 -18.39 4.47
CA ARG A 118 1.86 -19.43 5.39
C ARG A 118 3.35 -19.56 5.23
N TRP A 119 4.03 -19.94 6.29
CA TRP A 119 5.48 -20.07 6.32
C TRP A 119 5.90 -21.42 6.89
N ASN A 120 7.00 -21.96 6.39
CA ASN A 120 7.64 -23.12 7.00
C ASN A 120 8.51 -22.70 8.19
N ALA A 121 9.07 -23.68 8.91
CA ALA A 121 9.93 -23.43 10.08
C ALA A 121 11.18 -22.58 9.79
N LEU A 122 11.59 -22.45 8.52
CA LEU A 122 12.71 -21.62 8.08
C LEU A 122 12.27 -20.20 7.68
N GLY A 123 11.00 -19.83 7.89
CA GLY A 123 10.46 -18.53 7.49
C GLY A 123 10.23 -18.36 5.99
N ARG A 124 10.33 -19.43 5.18
CA ARG A 124 10.05 -19.35 3.75
C ARG A 124 8.55 -19.43 3.52
N GLU A 125 8.03 -18.50 2.71
CA GLU A 125 6.63 -18.46 2.35
C GLU A 125 6.26 -19.69 1.50
N LEU A 126 5.23 -20.42 1.93
CA LEU A 126 4.77 -21.62 1.26
C LEU A 126 4.00 -21.27 -0.03
N PRO A 127 4.13 -22.10 -1.09
CA PRO A 127 3.41 -21.87 -2.34
C PRO A 127 1.89 -21.91 -2.11
N ARG A 128 1.18 -21.16 -2.96
CA ARG A 128 -0.28 -21.10 -3.00
C ARG A 128 -0.81 -21.65 -4.32
N THR A 129 -2.07 -22.07 -4.32
CA THR A 129 -2.78 -22.44 -5.54
C THR A 129 -2.91 -21.22 -6.44
N ALA A 130 -2.74 -21.41 -7.74
CA ALA A 130 -3.00 -20.37 -8.73
C ALA A 130 -4.52 -20.05 -8.80
N PRO A 131 -4.90 -18.82 -9.18
CA PRO A 131 -4.05 -17.64 -9.30
C PRO A 131 -3.60 -17.11 -7.92
N ASP A 132 -2.32 -16.77 -7.80
CA ASP A 132 -1.76 -16.21 -6.56
C ASP A 132 -1.86 -14.67 -6.58
N TRP A 133 -3.06 -14.15 -6.31
CA TRP A 133 -3.30 -12.70 -6.31
C TRP A 133 -2.48 -11.94 -5.27
N LEU A 134 -2.10 -12.59 -4.16
CA LEU A 134 -1.21 -12.02 -3.15
C LEU A 134 0.16 -11.69 -3.73
N THR A 135 0.81 -12.68 -4.32
CA THR A 135 2.15 -12.50 -4.92
C THR A 135 2.10 -11.53 -6.09
N GLN A 136 1.08 -11.64 -6.95
CA GLN A 136 0.91 -10.76 -8.11
C GLN A 136 0.66 -9.30 -7.70
N THR A 137 -0.22 -9.04 -6.74
CA THR A 137 -0.51 -7.68 -6.26
C THR A 137 0.72 -7.08 -5.60
N ARG A 138 1.39 -7.80 -4.69
CA ARG A 138 2.64 -7.33 -4.07
C ARG A 138 3.71 -7.02 -5.10
N HIS A 139 3.88 -7.89 -6.09
CA HIS A 139 4.84 -7.67 -7.16
C HIS A 139 4.48 -6.41 -7.98
N ALA A 140 3.21 -6.25 -8.36
CA ALA A 140 2.76 -5.07 -9.11
C ALA A 140 3.00 -3.77 -8.32
N VAL A 141 2.70 -3.74 -7.02
CA VAL A 141 2.96 -2.57 -6.17
C VAL A 141 4.45 -2.29 -6.11
N ALA A 142 5.28 -3.31 -5.91
CA ALA A 142 6.74 -3.18 -5.88
C ALA A 142 7.32 -2.65 -7.20
N GLN A 143 6.76 -3.01 -8.36
CA GLN A 143 7.17 -2.46 -9.65
C GLN A 143 6.74 -1.00 -9.84
N GLY A 144 5.59 -0.61 -9.28
CA GLY A 144 5.07 0.76 -9.37
C GLY A 144 5.69 1.73 -8.36
N ALA A 145 6.14 1.24 -7.21
CA ALA A 145 6.58 2.07 -6.08
C ALA A 145 7.72 3.07 -6.41
N PRO A 146 8.75 2.74 -7.22
CA PRO A 146 9.79 3.69 -7.59
C PRO A 146 9.24 5.01 -8.15
N LYS A 147 8.15 4.96 -8.93
CA LYS A 147 7.51 6.16 -9.48
C LYS A 147 6.92 7.07 -8.40
N ILE A 148 6.36 6.49 -7.33
CA ILE A 148 5.82 7.25 -6.20
C ILE A 148 6.97 7.84 -5.39
N PHE A 149 8.02 7.05 -5.12
CA PHE A 149 9.22 7.52 -4.43
C PHE A 149 9.86 8.72 -5.14
N GLU A 150 9.97 8.68 -6.47
CA GLU A 150 10.46 9.80 -7.27
C GLU A 150 9.53 11.03 -7.20
N ALA A 151 8.21 10.81 -7.19
CA ALA A 151 7.23 11.90 -7.10
C ALA A 151 7.23 12.60 -5.74
N LEU A 152 7.65 11.90 -4.68
CA LEU A 152 7.68 12.37 -3.29
C LEU A 152 9.11 12.51 -2.75
N ALA A 153 10.12 12.64 -3.62
CA ALA A 153 11.53 12.57 -3.24
C ALA A 153 11.98 13.61 -2.18
N SER A 154 11.22 14.69 -2.00
CA SER A 154 11.47 15.75 -1.01
C SER A 154 10.43 15.82 0.12
N GLU A 155 9.41 14.96 0.09
CA GLU A 155 8.25 15.09 0.95
C GLU A 155 8.36 14.20 2.19
N ARG A 156 8.32 14.79 3.38
CA ARG A 156 8.32 14.08 4.66
C ARG A 156 6.89 13.72 5.06
N VAL A 157 6.30 12.77 4.33
CA VAL A 157 4.89 12.37 4.50
C VAL A 157 4.78 10.91 4.91
N ALA A 158 3.83 10.61 5.80
CA ALA A 158 3.66 9.27 6.34
C ALA A 158 3.30 8.20 5.29
N CYS A 159 2.57 8.56 4.24
CA CYS A 159 2.24 7.62 3.16
C CYS A 159 3.51 7.10 2.43
N LEU A 160 4.57 7.91 2.34
CA LEU A 160 5.87 7.51 1.81
C LEU A 160 6.53 6.43 2.68
N VAL A 161 6.51 6.64 4.00
CA VAL A 161 7.05 5.70 5.00
C VAL A 161 6.28 4.38 5.00
N ALA A 162 4.95 4.44 4.87
CA ALA A 162 4.11 3.26 4.78
C ALA A 162 4.44 2.42 3.54
N LEU A 163 4.61 3.06 2.37
CA LEU A 163 5.02 2.38 1.15
C LEU A 163 6.45 1.82 1.28
N ALA A 164 7.36 2.55 1.93
CA ALA A 164 8.71 2.09 2.19
C ALA A 164 8.76 0.82 3.06
N CYS A 165 7.93 0.75 4.11
CA CYS A 165 7.77 -0.46 4.92
C CYS A 165 7.22 -1.63 4.10
N ALA A 166 6.30 -1.36 3.17
CA ALA A 166 5.65 -2.39 2.37
C ALA A 166 6.57 -3.00 1.28
N VAL A 167 7.49 -2.22 0.74
CA VAL A 167 8.40 -2.63 -0.36
C VAL A 167 9.86 -2.19 -0.13
N PRO A 168 10.50 -2.61 0.98
CA PRO A 168 11.83 -2.14 1.38
C PRO A 168 12.91 -2.38 0.31
N ASP A 169 12.82 -3.49 -0.43
CA ASP A 169 13.78 -3.85 -1.49
C ASP A 169 13.70 -2.95 -2.73
N LYS A 170 12.72 -2.03 -2.78
CA LYS A 170 12.50 -1.10 -3.90
C LYS A 170 12.81 0.35 -3.54
N LEU A 171 13.29 0.63 -2.33
CA LEU A 171 13.63 1.98 -1.91
C LEU A 171 14.85 2.51 -2.69
N PRO A 172 14.71 3.66 -3.37
CA PRO A 172 15.86 4.39 -3.88
C PRO A 172 16.76 4.92 -2.76
N SER A 173 18.05 5.08 -3.04
CA SER A 173 19.03 5.57 -2.05
C SER A 173 18.70 6.95 -1.48
N PHE A 174 18.08 7.83 -2.27
CA PHE A 174 17.68 9.16 -1.78
C PHE A 174 16.56 9.08 -0.74
N VAL A 175 15.65 8.10 -0.85
CA VAL A 175 14.58 7.87 0.14
C VAL A 175 15.18 7.41 1.46
N HIS A 176 16.27 6.64 1.45
CA HIS A 176 16.96 6.26 2.69
C HIS A 176 17.49 7.46 3.47
N GLY A 177 18.07 8.46 2.79
CA GLY A 177 18.47 9.72 3.42
C GLY A 177 17.28 10.44 4.06
N LEU A 178 16.18 10.54 3.31
CA LEU A 178 14.95 11.16 3.79
C LEU A 178 14.37 10.44 5.02
N MET A 179 14.32 9.10 5.02
CA MET A 179 13.85 8.32 6.18
C MET A 179 14.75 8.52 7.39
N THR A 180 16.07 8.61 7.19
CA THR A 180 17.01 8.87 8.30
C THR A 180 16.76 10.24 8.92
N ASP A 181 16.52 11.27 8.10
CA ASP A 181 16.16 12.60 8.58
C ASP A 181 14.82 12.60 9.37
N MET A 182 13.91 11.68 9.04
CA MET A 182 12.61 11.57 9.69
C MET A 182 12.65 10.94 11.09
N ILE A 183 13.69 10.16 11.40
CA ILE A 183 13.87 9.53 12.72
C ILE A 183 14.06 10.60 13.82
N ASP A 184 14.71 11.71 13.49
CA ASP A 184 15.02 12.78 14.44
C ASP A 184 13.98 13.92 14.44
N LEU A 185 12.79 13.72 13.86
CA LEU A 185 11.76 14.75 13.78
C LEU A 185 11.10 15.00 15.15
N PRO A 186 11.23 16.21 15.73
CA PRO A 186 10.62 16.51 17.02
C PRO A 186 9.10 16.58 16.91
N GLY A 187 8.40 15.92 17.83
CA GLY A 187 6.93 15.95 17.94
C GLY A 187 6.18 14.98 17.04
N GLU A 188 6.89 14.16 16.26
CA GLU A 188 6.32 13.19 15.31
C GLU A 188 6.74 11.75 15.66
N GLU A 189 6.62 11.38 16.94
CA GLU A 189 7.14 10.10 17.50
C GLU A 189 6.69 8.88 16.68
N MET A 190 5.40 8.80 16.35
CA MET A 190 4.85 7.67 15.59
C MET A 190 5.40 7.60 14.15
N LEU A 191 5.68 8.75 13.54
CA LEU A 191 6.27 8.81 12.20
C LEU A 191 7.76 8.45 12.24
N ALA A 192 8.47 8.90 13.27
CA ALA A 192 9.87 8.56 13.52
C ALA A 192 10.04 7.05 13.71
N ASP A 193 9.20 6.42 14.53
CA ASP A 193 9.19 4.96 14.74
C ASP A 193 8.92 4.21 13.42
N ALA A 194 7.97 4.70 12.60
CA ALA A 194 7.70 4.12 11.29
C ALA A 194 8.92 4.23 10.35
N ALA A 195 9.62 5.37 10.37
CA ALA A 195 10.80 5.61 9.56
C ALA A 195 11.99 4.73 10.01
N GLU A 196 12.19 4.56 11.32
CA GLU A 196 13.19 3.66 11.87
C GLU A 196 12.95 2.21 11.40
N ILE A 197 11.69 1.76 11.45
CA ILE A 197 11.29 0.44 10.94
C ILE A 197 11.62 0.31 9.44
N ALA A 198 11.29 1.31 8.62
CA ALA A 198 11.59 1.30 7.19
C ALA A 198 13.11 1.16 6.92
N VAL A 199 13.94 1.89 7.67
CA VAL A 199 15.41 1.82 7.58
C VAL A 199 15.93 0.45 8.03
N ALA A 200 15.39 -0.12 9.11
CA ALA A 200 15.78 -1.44 9.61
C ALA A 200 15.45 -2.56 8.63
N LEU A 201 14.28 -2.48 7.97
CA LEU A 201 13.85 -3.41 6.92
C LEU A 201 14.80 -3.35 5.72
N LEU A 202 15.17 -2.16 5.25
CA LEU A 202 16.12 -1.97 4.15
C LEU A 202 17.50 -2.60 4.44
N LYS A 203 17.96 -2.52 5.69
CA LYS A 203 19.25 -3.08 6.13
C LYS A 203 19.20 -4.60 6.34
N GLY A 204 18.05 -5.24 6.15
CA GLY A 204 17.86 -6.66 6.48
C GLY A 204 18.12 -6.95 7.98
N SER A 205 17.95 -5.94 8.83
CA SER A 205 18.30 -5.99 10.26
C SER A 205 17.11 -5.63 11.15
N PRO A 206 15.92 -6.24 10.96
CA PRO A 206 14.77 -5.95 11.82
C PRO A 206 14.99 -6.43 13.26
N GLU A 207 16.01 -7.24 13.52
CA GLU A 207 16.38 -7.71 14.87
C GLU A 207 16.86 -6.57 15.78
N LEU A 208 17.27 -5.44 15.21
CA LEU A 208 17.67 -4.24 15.94
C LEU A 208 16.47 -3.44 16.47
N LEU A 209 15.27 -3.71 15.93
CA LEU A 209 14.02 -3.20 16.47
C LEU A 209 13.75 -4.02 17.74
N GLY A 210 14.22 -3.55 18.89
CA GLY A 210 14.03 -4.16 20.21
C GLY A 210 12.57 -4.18 20.70
N VAL A 211 11.64 -4.45 19.80
CA VAL A 211 10.23 -4.13 19.98
C VAL A 211 9.54 -5.33 20.63
N GLU A 212 9.30 -5.22 21.93
CA GLU A 212 8.10 -5.81 22.53
C GLU A 212 6.91 -5.40 21.68
N VAL A 213 6.14 -6.37 21.19
CA VAL A 213 4.98 -6.13 20.30
C VAL A 213 4.14 -4.98 20.88
N PRO A 214 4.06 -3.81 20.22
CA PRO A 214 3.38 -2.67 20.79
C PRO A 214 1.90 -3.00 20.86
N LYS A 215 1.22 -2.56 21.94
CA LYS A 215 -0.24 -2.70 22.11
C LYS A 215 -1.05 -2.14 20.92
N VAL A 216 -0.42 -1.32 20.08
CA VAL A 216 -0.96 -0.66 18.87
C VAL A 216 -1.36 -1.64 17.76
N LEU A 217 -0.83 -2.88 17.77
CA LEU A 217 -1.33 -3.94 16.86
C LEU A 217 -2.73 -4.47 17.26
N GLY A 218 -3.32 -3.95 18.34
CA GLY A 218 -4.54 -4.45 18.93
C GLY A 218 -4.31 -5.79 19.64
N GLU A 219 -5.02 -5.99 20.75
CA GLU A 219 -5.10 -7.30 21.39
C GLU A 219 -5.81 -8.27 20.43
N GLY A 220 -5.04 -9.04 19.64
CA GLY A 220 -5.62 -10.01 18.70
C GLY A 220 -4.84 -10.28 17.42
N LEU A 221 -3.78 -9.52 17.09
CA LEU A 221 -2.88 -9.88 15.99
C LEU A 221 -2.01 -11.07 16.39
N VAL A 222 -2.61 -12.27 16.33
CA VAL A 222 -1.88 -13.54 16.45
C VAL A 222 -0.94 -13.63 15.25
N ARG A 223 0.36 -13.46 15.49
CA ARG A 223 1.39 -13.72 14.48
C ARG A 223 1.21 -15.15 13.96
N PRO A 224 0.95 -15.33 12.66
CA PRO A 224 0.91 -16.67 12.06
C PRO A 224 2.18 -17.44 12.40
N ALA A 225 2.05 -18.75 12.61
CA ALA A 225 3.17 -19.62 12.91
C ALA A 225 4.29 -19.43 11.86
N HIS A 226 5.51 -19.24 12.35
CA HIS A 226 6.72 -19.04 11.53
C HIS A 226 6.73 -17.83 10.59
N GLN A 227 5.80 -16.87 10.71
CA GLN A 227 5.87 -15.62 9.96
C GLN A 227 7.22 -14.93 10.23
N PRO A 228 7.98 -14.46 9.22
CA PRO A 228 9.24 -13.74 9.40
C PRO A 228 9.08 -12.43 10.17
N ARG A 229 10.13 -12.00 10.89
CA ARG A 229 10.09 -10.79 11.73
C ARG A 229 9.92 -9.54 10.87
N GLU A 230 10.51 -9.54 9.68
CA GLU A 230 10.44 -8.52 8.64
C GLU A 230 8.97 -8.22 8.29
N ILE A 231 8.14 -9.25 8.16
CA ILE A 231 6.72 -9.06 7.82
C ILE A 231 5.97 -8.39 8.97
N THR A 232 6.26 -8.78 10.21
CA THR A 232 5.68 -8.15 11.40
C THR A 232 6.14 -6.69 11.52
N ALA A 233 7.42 -6.41 11.34
CA ALA A 233 7.96 -5.06 11.34
C ALA A 233 7.32 -4.20 10.24
N ALA A 234 7.20 -4.71 9.01
CA ALA A 234 6.56 -3.99 7.91
C ALA A 234 5.08 -3.62 8.20
N LEU A 235 4.32 -4.54 8.80
CA LEU A 235 2.95 -4.27 9.24
C LEU A 235 2.88 -3.21 10.34
N MET A 236 3.83 -3.23 11.28
CA MET A 236 3.94 -2.22 12.34
C MET A 236 4.29 -0.84 11.78
N GLY A 237 5.31 -0.74 10.94
CA GLY A 237 5.71 0.52 10.33
C GLY A 237 4.60 1.12 9.45
N TYR A 238 3.86 0.28 8.72
CA TYR A 238 2.63 0.69 8.04
C TYR A 238 1.59 1.27 9.01
N ARG A 239 1.32 0.58 10.12
CA ARG A 239 0.31 1.04 11.11
C ARG A 239 0.73 2.34 11.78
N PHE A 240 1.99 2.48 12.15
CA PHE A 240 2.53 3.70 12.76
C PHE A 240 2.44 4.90 11.81
N ALA A 241 2.85 4.72 10.55
CA ALA A 241 2.67 5.75 9.54
C ALA A 241 1.18 6.13 9.35
N LEU A 242 0.29 5.14 9.33
CA LEU A 242 -1.15 5.38 9.21
C LEU A 242 -1.72 6.18 10.39
N VAL A 243 -1.35 5.81 11.61
CA VAL A 243 -1.78 6.49 12.85
C VAL A 243 -1.21 7.90 12.93
N SER A 244 0.03 8.12 12.51
CA SER A 244 0.60 9.47 12.41
C SER A 244 -0.21 10.35 11.46
N ALA A 245 -0.66 9.83 10.31
CA ALA A 245 -1.40 10.60 9.33
C ALA A 245 -2.87 10.88 9.69
N TYR A 246 -3.56 9.90 10.28
CA TYR A 246 -5.03 9.92 10.42
C TYR A 246 -5.53 9.56 11.82
N GLY A 247 -4.65 9.33 12.78
CA GLY A 247 -5.04 8.81 14.10
C GLY A 247 -5.59 7.38 14.03
N ASP A 248 -6.35 7.00 15.05
CA ASP A 248 -6.86 5.62 15.20
C ASP A 248 -8.00 5.25 14.25
N GLU A 249 -8.68 6.24 13.66
CA GLU A 249 -9.83 6.05 12.75
C GLU A 249 -9.43 5.38 11.42
N GLY A 250 -8.15 5.44 11.03
CA GLY A 250 -7.64 4.84 9.79
C GLY A 250 -7.79 5.75 8.55
N ALA A 251 -7.35 5.26 7.38
CA ALA A 251 -7.30 6.08 6.16
C ALA A 251 -8.60 6.08 5.33
N TRP A 252 -9.54 5.18 5.59
CA TRP A 252 -10.71 4.93 4.72
C TRP A 252 -11.99 4.66 5.50
#